data_AF-A0A818AYK2-F1
#
_entry.id   AF-A0A818AYK2-F1
#
_cell.length_a   1.000
_cell.length_b   1.000
_cell.length_c   1.000
_cell.angle_alpha   90.00
_cell.angle_beta   90.00
_cell.angle_gamma   90.00
#
_symmetry.space_group_name_H-M   'P 1'
#
loop_
_entity.id
_entity.type
_entity.pdbx_description
1 polymer ?
#
loop_
_entity_poly.entity_id
_entity_poly.type
_entity_poly.pdbx_seq_one_letter_code
_entity_poly.pdbx_strand_id
1 'polypeptide(L)'
;MQQHQQKISPSTHRPAGAGHHVDPHGLHSNENIRLQQEIDTLQDIVQQHAAQIAGLEKERDFYYQKLRDVEVICQEPECESLPQIQKILEILYATEGFAQPDQENGVGDLDEANGLTVGNNGNGSALIGGDDDTY
;
A
#
# COMPACT_ATOMS: atom_id res chain seq x y z
N MET A 1 -14.48 -50.33 67.04
CA MET A 1 -15.76 -50.97 66.67
C MET A 1 -15.99 -50.68 65.19
N GLN A 2 -15.93 -51.73 64.36
CA GLN A 2 -16.41 -51.87 62.97
C GLN A 2 -16.18 -50.70 61.99
N GLN A 3 -15.24 -50.76 61.04
CA GLN A 3 -15.24 -51.50 59.77
C GLN A 3 -16.59 -51.47 59.00
N HIS A 4 -16.61 -50.73 57.88
CA HIS A 4 -17.39 -51.12 56.71
C HIS A 4 -16.63 -50.74 55.42
N GLN A 5 -16.03 -51.77 54.82
CA GLN A 5 -15.61 -51.77 53.43
C GLN A 5 -16.81 -52.12 52.55
N GLN A 6 -16.92 -51.50 51.38
CA GLN A 6 -17.67 -52.08 50.25
C GLN A 6 -16.72 -52.26 49.06
N LYS A 7 -16.92 -53.41 48.41
CA LYS A 7 -15.98 -54.15 47.59
C LYS A 7 -15.95 -53.64 46.14
N ILE A 8 -14.77 -53.72 45.56
CA ILE A 8 -14.46 -53.55 44.15
C ILE A 8 -14.89 -54.78 43.33
N SER A 9 -15.27 -54.58 42.07
CA SER A 9 -15.14 -55.60 41.01
C SER A 9 -14.77 -54.92 39.68
N PRO A 10 -13.90 -55.53 38.85
CA PRO A 10 -13.33 -54.89 37.66
C PRO A 10 -14.14 -55.22 36.41
N SER A 11 -14.20 -54.29 35.45
CA SER A 11 -14.57 -54.62 34.07
C SER A 11 -13.51 -54.08 33.13
N THR A 12 -12.74 -55.02 32.58
CA THR A 12 -11.80 -54.83 31.47
C THR A 12 -12.56 -54.90 30.16
N HIS A 13 -12.51 -53.86 29.33
CA HIS A 13 -12.40 -54.03 27.87
C HIS A 13 -11.68 -52.85 27.19
N ARG A 14 -10.88 -53.24 26.20
CA ARG A 14 -9.78 -52.58 25.47
C ARG A 14 -10.20 -51.38 24.58
N PRO A 15 -9.21 -50.62 24.05
CA PRO A 15 -9.38 -49.29 23.45
C PRO A 15 -9.82 -49.36 21.99
N ALA A 16 -10.49 -48.30 21.51
CA ALA A 16 -10.66 -48.07 20.09
C ALA A 16 -10.69 -46.56 19.81
N GLY A 17 -9.61 -46.08 19.21
CA GLY A 17 -9.57 -44.90 18.35
C GLY A 17 -10.09 -43.60 18.94
N ALA A 18 -9.23 -42.89 19.67
CA ALA A 18 -9.27 -41.44 19.58
C ALA A 18 -8.97 -41.10 18.11
N GLY A 19 -10.02 -40.87 17.33
CA GLY A 19 -9.90 -40.20 16.05
C GLY A 19 -9.21 -38.88 16.32
N HIS A 20 -7.92 -38.79 16.01
CA HIS A 20 -7.26 -37.52 15.78
C HIS A 20 -7.97 -36.93 14.56
N HIS A 21 -9.03 -36.18 14.82
CA HIS A 21 -9.47 -35.14 13.91
C HIS A 21 -8.31 -34.14 13.88
N VAL A 22 -7.39 -34.35 12.95
CA VAL A 22 -6.44 -33.32 12.58
C VAL A 22 -7.27 -32.29 11.84
N ASP A 23 -7.76 -31.30 12.59
CA ASP A 23 -8.37 -30.11 12.01
C ASP A 23 -7.42 -29.57 10.94
N PRO A 24 -7.77 -29.59 9.64
CA PRO A 24 -6.94 -29.02 8.59
C PRO A 24 -6.85 -27.48 8.71
N HIS A 25 -7.59 -26.90 9.67
CA HIS A 25 -7.61 -25.48 9.99
C HIS A 25 -6.38 -25.01 10.79
N GLY A 26 -5.66 -25.90 11.49
CA GLY A 26 -4.50 -25.52 12.32
C GLY A 26 -3.26 -25.09 11.52
N LEU A 27 -3.02 -25.68 10.35
CA LEU A 27 -1.89 -25.31 9.49
C LEU A 27 -2.13 -23.97 8.77
N HIS A 28 -3.32 -23.80 8.20
CA HIS A 28 -3.72 -22.56 7.54
C HIS A 28 -3.76 -21.38 8.52
N SER A 29 -4.09 -21.62 9.79
CA SER A 29 -4.04 -20.57 10.82
C SER A 29 -2.62 -20.06 11.06
N ASN A 30 -1.61 -20.92 11.02
CA ASN A 30 -0.21 -20.51 11.26
C ASN A 30 0.36 -19.72 10.08
N GLU A 31 0.04 -20.13 8.85
CA GLU A 31 0.42 -19.34 7.66
C GLU A 31 -0.31 -17.99 7.64
N ASN A 32 -1.61 -17.95 7.96
CA ASN A 32 -2.34 -16.68 8.09
C ASN A 32 -1.74 -15.77 9.17
N ILE A 33 -1.31 -16.29 10.31
CA ILE A 33 -0.64 -15.50 11.35
C ILE A 33 0.68 -14.90 10.83
N ARG A 34 1.47 -15.68 10.08
CA ARG A 34 2.73 -15.21 9.51
C ARG A 34 2.52 -14.15 8.42
N LEU A 35 1.55 -14.37 7.54
CA LEU A 35 1.18 -13.40 6.52
C LEU A 35 0.64 -12.12 7.14
N GLN A 36 -0.14 -12.21 8.22
CA GLN A 36 -0.61 -11.04 8.95
C GLN A 36 0.55 -10.25 9.57
N GLN A 37 1.53 -10.92 10.17
CA GLN A 37 2.75 -10.28 10.68
C GLN A 37 3.56 -9.59 9.59
N GLU A 38 3.65 -10.20 8.40
CA GLU A 38 4.32 -9.59 7.25
C GLU A 38 3.56 -8.36 6.75
N ILE A 39 2.23 -8.42 6.64
CA ILE A 39 1.38 -7.26 6.31
C ILE A 39 1.61 -6.13 7.30
N ASP A 40 1.59 -6.41 8.61
CA ASP A 40 1.76 -5.40 9.65
C ASP A 40 3.17 -4.76 9.55
N THR A 41 4.20 -5.57 9.31
CA THR A 41 5.59 -5.09 9.12
C THR A 41 5.70 -4.21 7.88
N LEU A 42 5.12 -4.62 6.75
CA LEU A 42 5.15 -3.84 5.51
C LEU A 42 4.38 -2.52 5.66
N GLN A 43 3.26 -2.54 6.38
CA GLN A 43 2.49 -1.32 6.68
C GLN A 43 3.30 -0.34 7.53
N ASP A 44 4.02 -0.82 8.54
CA ASP A 44 4.89 0.02 9.37
C ASP A 44 6.03 0.65 8.56
N ILE A 45 6.68 -0.13 7.69
CA ILE A 45 7.72 0.37 6.79
C ILE A 45 7.16 1.46 5.86
N VAL A 46 5.98 1.25 5.28
CA VAL A 46 5.34 2.25 4.41
C VAL A 46 5.04 3.54 5.18
N GLN A 47 4.52 3.44 6.40
CA GLN A 47 4.24 4.61 7.24
C GLN A 47 5.52 5.35 7.62
N GLN A 48 6.58 4.62 7.98
CA GLN A 48 7.89 5.20 8.27
C GLN A 48 8.46 5.94 7.05
N HIS A 49 8.42 5.32 5.87
CA HIS A 49 8.90 5.95 4.64
C HIS A 49 8.08 7.19 4.28
N ALA A 50 6.75 7.14 4.42
CA ALA A 50 5.89 8.29 4.18
C ALA A 50 6.25 9.47 5.11
N ALA A 51 6.52 9.18 6.39
CA ALA A 51 6.98 10.19 7.34
C ALA A 51 8.37 10.76 6.98
N GLN A 52 9.29 9.91 6.52
CA GLN A 52 10.61 10.36 6.04
C GLN A 52 10.49 11.25 4.81
N ILE A 53 9.67 10.87 3.83
CA ILE A 53 9.42 11.66 2.62
C ILE A 53 8.82 13.01 3.01
N ALA A 54 7.79 13.05 3.86
CA ALA A 54 7.20 14.30 4.32
C ALA A 54 8.21 15.21 5.04
N GLY A 55 9.13 14.62 5.81
CA GLY A 55 10.25 15.34 6.42
C GLY A 55 11.19 15.96 5.37
N LEU A 56 11.60 15.18 4.37
CA LEU A 56 12.46 15.62 3.28
C LEU A 56 11.80 16.68 2.40
N GLU A 57 10.49 16.56 2.12
CA GLU A 57 9.73 17.57 1.38
C GLU A 57 9.71 18.91 2.13
N LYS A 58 9.52 18.87 3.45
CA LYS A 58 9.57 20.07 4.28
C LYS A 58 10.96 20.73 4.26
N GLU A 59 12.02 19.92 4.31
CA GLU A 59 13.40 20.42 4.18
C GLU A 59 13.66 21.01 2.79
N ARG A 60 13.24 20.32 1.72
CA ARG A 60 13.31 20.81 0.34
C ARG A 60 12.63 22.18 0.21
N ASP A 61 11.41 22.30 0.72
CA ASP A 61 10.63 23.54 0.63
C ASP A 61 11.27 24.66 1.46
N PHE A 62 11.82 24.33 2.63
CA PHE A 62 12.57 25.28 3.46
C PHE A 62 13.79 25.84 2.73
N TYR A 63 14.61 24.98 2.11
CA TYR A 63 15.78 25.43 1.35
C TYR A 63 15.39 26.21 0.09
N TYR A 64 14.36 25.76 -0.63
CA TYR A 64 13.86 26.46 -1.82
C TYR A 64 13.38 27.88 -1.48
N GLN A 65 12.60 28.04 -0.42
CA GLN A 65 12.13 29.36 0.02
C GLN A 65 13.31 30.28 0.36
N LYS A 66 14.36 29.78 1.02
CA LYS A 66 15.57 30.57 1.31
C LYS A 66 16.29 31.01 0.04
N LEU A 67 16.45 30.12 -0.93
CA LEU A 67 17.06 30.46 -2.22
C LEU A 67 16.22 31.49 -2.98
N ARG A 68 14.89 31.37 -2.94
CA ARG A 68 13.98 32.35 -3.55
C ARG A 68 14.07 33.71 -2.88
N ASP A 69 14.11 33.78 -1.55
CA ASP A 69 14.28 35.03 -0.81
C ASP A 69 15.61 35.71 -1.21
N VAL A 70 16.70 34.94 -1.35
CA VAL A 70 18.01 35.43 -1.79
C VAL A 70 17.96 35.95 -3.23
N GLU A 71 17.29 35.23 -4.14
CA GLU A 71 17.12 35.64 -5.53
C GLU A 71 16.40 36.98 -5.66
N VAL A 72 15.33 37.18 -4.88
CA VAL A 72 14.57 38.44 -4.84
C VAL A 72 15.48 39.60 -4.42
N ILE A 73 16.30 39.42 -3.38
CA ILE A 73 17.27 40.43 -2.93
C ILE A 73 18.30 40.73 -4.04
N CYS A 74 18.77 39.72 -4.75
CA CYS A 74 19.75 39.90 -5.83
C CYS A 74 19.20 40.69 -7.01
N GLN A 75 17.88 40.71 -7.21
CA GLN A 75 17.19 41.43 -8.29
C GLN A 75 16.84 42.87 -7.90
N GLU A 76 17.11 43.30 -6.66
CA GLU A 76 16.92 44.69 -6.26
C GLU A 76 17.90 45.63 -7.01
N PRO A 77 17.45 46.80 -7.50
CA PRO A 77 18.28 47.73 -8.28
C PRO A 77 19.59 48.15 -7.58
N GLU A 78 19.57 48.22 -6.26
CA GLU A 78 20.71 48.57 -5.42
C GLU A 78 21.80 47.48 -5.42
N CYS A 79 21.42 46.22 -5.66
CA CYS A 79 22.30 45.06 -5.69
C CYS A 79 22.84 44.77 -7.11
N GLU A 80 22.10 45.06 -8.17
CA GLU A 80 22.46 44.73 -9.56
C GLU A 80 23.86 45.21 -9.98
N SER A 81 24.32 46.35 -9.44
CA SER A 81 25.64 46.91 -9.77
C SER A 81 26.84 46.21 -9.10
N LEU A 82 26.58 45.27 -8.18
CA LEU A 82 27.64 44.59 -7.43
C LEU A 82 28.13 43.33 -8.17
N PRO A 83 29.43 43.23 -8.52
CA PRO A 83 29.95 42.07 -9.26
C PRO A 83 29.85 40.74 -8.49
N GLN A 84 29.65 40.77 -7.17
CA GLN A 84 29.42 39.59 -6.34
C GLN A 84 28.03 38.98 -6.58
N ILE A 85 27.02 39.79 -6.95
CA ILE A 85 25.66 39.32 -7.19
C ILE A 85 25.62 38.40 -8.41
N GLN A 86 26.39 38.70 -9.46
CA GLN A 86 26.50 37.82 -10.62
C GLN A 86 26.95 36.39 -10.26
N LYS A 87 27.92 36.26 -9.33
CA LYS A 87 28.41 34.96 -8.85
C LYS A 87 27.35 34.22 -8.03
N ILE A 88 26.51 34.93 -7.28
CA ILE A 88 25.41 34.34 -6.53
C ILE A 88 24.34 33.82 -7.50
N LEU A 89 23.98 34.62 -8.50
CA LEU A 89 23.02 34.21 -9.54
C LEU A 89 23.52 33.00 -10.34
N GLU A 90 24.81 32.93 -10.66
CA GLU A 90 25.43 31.74 -11.28
C GLU A 90 25.21 30.47 -10.44
N ILE A 91 25.33 30.57 -9.12
CA ILE A 91 25.05 29.44 -8.21
C ILE A 91 23.55 29.10 -8.20
N LEU A 92 22.68 30.12 -8.11
CA LEU A 92 21.22 29.93 -8.06
C LEU A 92 20.64 29.31 -9.35
N TYR A 93 21.28 29.56 -10.50
CA TYR A 93 20.83 29.07 -11.80
C TYR A 93 21.65 27.88 -12.32
N ALA A 94 22.62 27.37 -11.55
CA ALA A 94 23.39 26.21 -11.94
C ALA A 94 22.48 24.96 -12.07
N THR A 95 22.61 24.25 -13.19
CA THR A 95 21.86 23.01 -13.46
C THR A 95 22.67 21.75 -13.21
N GLU A 96 23.95 21.89 -12.82
CA GLU A 96 24.85 20.77 -12.58
C GLU A 96 24.49 20.08 -11.25
N GLY A 97 23.75 18.96 -11.33
CA GLY A 97 23.39 18.14 -10.15
C GLY A 97 21.91 17.81 -10.01
N PHE A 98 21.05 18.44 -10.82
CA PHE A 98 19.64 18.07 -10.95
C PHE A 98 19.41 17.51 -12.35
N ALA A 99 18.91 16.27 -12.44
CA ALA A 99 18.50 15.72 -13.73
C ALA A 99 17.39 16.60 -14.31
N GLN A 100 17.55 17.08 -15.55
CA GLN A 100 16.49 17.78 -16.26
C GLN A 100 15.27 16.84 -16.37
N PRO A 101 14.06 17.29 -16.00
CA PRO A 101 12.88 16.44 -15.94
C PRO A 101 12.30 16.10 -17.32
N ASP A 102 13.14 15.89 -18.34
CA ASP A 102 12.72 15.52 -19.68
C ASP A 102 13.66 14.45 -20.24
N GLN A 103 13.36 13.18 -19.92
CA GLN A 103 13.48 12.06 -20.87
C GLN A 103 12.92 10.69 -20.42
N GLU A 104 12.46 10.47 -19.18
CA GLU A 104 12.02 9.11 -18.78
C GLU A 104 10.50 8.90 -18.61
N ASN A 105 9.68 9.89 -18.25
CA ASN A 105 8.25 9.63 -18.00
C ASN A 105 7.35 10.43 -18.93
N GLY A 106 7.29 9.97 -20.19
CA GLY A 106 6.06 10.12 -20.96
C GLY A 106 4.95 9.34 -20.27
N VAL A 107 4.25 9.99 -19.34
CA VAL A 107 2.91 9.57 -18.93
C VAL A 107 2.05 9.78 -20.16
N GLY A 108 2.02 8.77 -21.04
CA GLY A 108 1.00 8.67 -22.07
C GLY A 108 -0.35 8.70 -21.37
N ASP A 109 -1.24 9.54 -21.89
CA ASP A 109 -2.66 9.52 -21.57
C ASP A 109 -3.14 8.07 -21.41
N LEU A 110 -3.41 7.66 -20.17
CA LEU A 110 -4.19 6.46 -19.92
C LEU A 110 -5.64 6.86 -20.14
N ASP A 111 -6.06 6.79 -21.40
CA ASP A 111 -7.45 6.92 -21.79
C ASP A 111 -8.34 6.07 -20.88
N GLU A 112 -9.31 6.76 -20.31
CA GLU A 112 -10.40 6.31 -19.46
C GLU A 112 -11.30 5.30 -20.21
N ALA A 113 -10.92 4.02 -20.27
CA ALA A 113 -11.83 2.97 -20.73
C ALA A 113 -11.42 1.57 -20.24
N ASN A 114 -11.65 1.28 -18.96
CA ASN A 114 -11.94 -0.09 -18.54
C ASN A 114 -13.09 -0.10 -17.54
N GLY A 115 -14.27 0.16 -18.09
CA GLY A 115 -15.53 -0.24 -17.47
C GLY A 115 -15.61 -1.77 -17.40
N LEU A 116 -16.03 -2.24 -16.23
CA LEU A 116 -16.58 -3.57 -15.96
C LEU A 116 -17.18 -4.25 -17.21
N THR A 117 -16.62 -5.39 -17.62
CA THR A 117 -17.44 -6.43 -18.27
C THR A 117 -17.52 -7.63 -17.34
N VAL A 118 -18.58 -7.63 -16.54
CA VAL A 118 -19.01 -8.81 -15.78
C VAL A 118 -19.40 -9.87 -16.82
N GLY A 119 -18.51 -10.84 -17.05
CA GLY A 119 -18.80 -12.04 -17.83
C GLY A 119 -19.90 -12.84 -17.13
N ASN A 120 -21.12 -12.70 -17.65
CA ASN A 120 -22.33 -13.31 -17.12
C ASN A 120 -22.29 -14.83 -17.32
N ASN A 121 -22.10 -15.59 -16.22
CA ASN A 121 -22.47 -17.00 -16.14
C ASN A 121 -23.99 -17.08 -15.94
N GLY A 122 -24.74 -16.98 -17.03
CA GLY A 122 -26.21 -16.95 -17.00
C GLY A 122 -26.83 -18.01 -17.92
N ASN A 123 -27.21 -19.14 -17.33
CA ASN A 123 -28.33 -19.96 -17.82
C ASN A 123 -29.56 -19.03 -18.00
N GLY A 124 -30.01 -18.81 -19.22
CA GLY A 124 -31.13 -17.91 -19.51
C GLY A 124 -31.79 -18.25 -20.84
N SER A 125 -32.89 -18.99 -20.75
CA SER A 125 -33.72 -19.50 -21.85
C SER A 125 -34.13 -18.41 -22.86
N ALA A 126 -34.03 -18.74 -24.15
CA ALA A 126 -34.52 -17.90 -25.25
C ALA A 126 -36.03 -17.63 -25.10
N LEU A 127 -36.41 -16.35 -25.11
CA LEU A 127 -37.79 -15.92 -25.37
C LEU A 127 -37.85 -15.43 -26.82
N ILE A 128 -38.58 -16.20 -27.62
CA ILE A 128 -38.90 -15.90 -29.02
C ILE A 128 -39.82 -14.68 -29.05
N GLY A 129 -39.45 -13.70 -29.88
CA GLY A 129 -40.20 -12.47 -30.10
C GLY A 129 -41.58 -12.74 -30.69
N GLY A 130 -42.58 -12.02 -30.17
CA GLY A 130 -43.87 -11.84 -30.80
C GLY A 130 -43.84 -10.55 -31.62
N ASP A 131 -43.83 -10.69 -32.93
CA ASP A 131 -44.28 -9.66 -33.85
C ASP A 131 -45.82 -9.70 -33.86
N ASP A 132 -46.52 -8.66 -33.39
CA ASP A 132 -47.91 -8.40 -33.80
C ASP A 132 -48.36 -6.96 -33.48
N ASP A 133 -48.58 -6.20 -34.55
CA ASP A 133 -49.55 -5.13 -34.79
C ASP A 133 -49.66 -3.90 -33.85
N THR A 134 -49.11 -2.80 -34.37
CA THR A 134 -49.45 -1.42 -34.01
C THR A 134 -50.78 -1.02 -34.66
N TYR A 135 -51.73 -0.51 -33.87
CA TYR A 135 -52.80 0.37 -34.33
C TYR A 135 -52.96 1.54 -33.36
#